data_AF-A0A3L7S450-F1
#
_entry.id   AF-A0A3L7S450-F1
#
_cell.length_a   1.000
_cell.length_b   1.000
_cell.length_c   1.000
_cell.angle_alpha   90.00
_cell.angle_beta   90.00
_cell.angle_gamma   90.00
#
_symmetry.space_group_name_H-M   'P 1'
#
loop_
_entity.id
_entity.type
_entity.pdbx_description
1 polymer ?
#
loop_
_entity_poly.entity_id
_entity_poly.type
_entity_poly.pdbx_seq_one_letter_code
_entity_poly.pdbx_strand_id
1 'polypeptide(L)'
;MPAGWHTAGWTIVVALTLLACYGLSRLRIDDDLRALVRNGSADFRTTDEVSALFGAPDHDCIIRAAARSGDIFDAAALAQLRDTVGRLRQISGVEDVRSIFDVRRQGAAGALLPVIPRTRDDLDAEARAAAKARAARHPLVAGHLLSADAASSLLLVRLAPNADRPPLLPEV
;
A
#
# COMPACT_ATOMS: atom_id res chain seq x y z
N MET A 1 -37.99 -15.68 54.66
CA MET A 1 -37.38 -14.67 53.78
C MET A 1 -36.81 -15.43 52.59
N PRO A 2 -37.27 -15.19 51.34
CA PRO A 2 -37.05 -16.14 50.27
C PRO A 2 -35.58 -16.16 49.86
N ALA A 3 -34.96 -17.33 49.95
CA ALA A 3 -33.55 -17.61 49.64
C ALA A 3 -33.15 -17.39 48.15
N GLY A 4 -34.03 -16.80 47.33
CA GLY A 4 -33.85 -16.61 45.90
C GLY A 4 -33.19 -15.29 45.48
N TRP A 5 -33.03 -14.32 46.40
CA TRP A 5 -32.41 -13.02 46.04
C TRP A 5 -30.91 -13.15 45.79
N HIS A 6 -30.23 -14.02 46.54
CA HIS A 6 -28.80 -14.27 46.35
C HIS A 6 -28.56 -15.00 45.02
N THR A 7 -29.34 -16.03 44.70
CA THR A 7 -29.20 -16.78 43.44
C THR A 7 -29.56 -15.92 42.23
N ALA A 8 -30.60 -15.09 42.31
CA ALA A 8 -30.92 -14.11 41.26
C ALA A 8 -29.77 -13.11 41.05
N GLY A 9 -29.16 -12.61 42.14
CA GLY A 9 -28.01 -11.72 42.07
C GLY A 9 -26.79 -12.37 41.38
N TRP A 10 -26.44 -13.60 41.78
CA TRP A 10 -25.33 -14.35 41.15
C TRP A 10 -25.58 -14.60 39.66
N THR A 11 -26.81 -14.90 39.28
CA THR A 11 -27.16 -15.15 37.87
C THR A 11 -26.97 -13.88 37.03
N ILE A 12 -27.37 -12.71 37.56
CA ILE A 12 -27.17 -11.41 36.90
C ILE A 12 -25.68 -11.07 36.75
N VAL A 13 -24.88 -11.30 37.80
CA VAL A 13 -23.43 -11.04 37.77
C VAL A 13 -22.74 -11.93 36.73
N VAL A 14 -23.09 -13.21 36.67
CA VAL A 14 -22.54 -14.13 35.66
C VAL A 14 -22.94 -13.70 34.25
N ALA A 15 -24.21 -13.33 34.04
CA ALA A 15 -24.68 -12.85 32.74
C ALA A 15 -23.96 -11.56 32.29
N LEU A 16 -23.79 -10.59 33.19
CA LEU A 16 -23.05 -9.34 32.93
C LEU A 16 -21.57 -9.61 32.64
N THR A 17 -20.95 -10.54 33.37
CA THR A 17 -19.54 -10.91 33.15
C THR A 17 -19.35 -11.57 31.80
N LEU A 18 -20.23 -12.49 31.41
CA LEU A 18 -20.19 -13.13 30.09
C LEU A 18 -20.40 -12.10 28.98
N LEU A 19 -21.33 -11.16 29.15
CA LEU A 19 -21.55 -10.07 28.20
C LEU A 19 -20.34 -9.13 28.10
N ALA A 20 -19.69 -8.83 29.22
CA ALA A 20 -18.47 -8.04 29.26
C ALA A 20 -17.29 -8.77 28.60
N CYS A 21 -17.10 -10.06 28.87
CA CYS A 21 -16.10 -10.89 28.19
C CYS A 21 -16.35 -10.95 26.67
N TYR A 22 -17.60 -11.08 26.25
CA TYR A 22 -17.97 -11.03 24.84
C TYR A 22 -17.66 -9.65 24.22
N GLY A 23 -18.01 -8.56 24.91
CA GLY A 23 -17.68 -7.21 24.49
C GLY A 23 -16.17 -6.96 24.39
N LEU A 24 -15.40 -7.42 25.37
CA LEU A 24 -13.94 -7.35 25.38
C LEU A 24 -13.31 -8.18 24.26
N SER A 25 -13.89 -9.33 23.90
CA SER A 25 -13.41 -10.13 22.76
C SER A 25 -13.62 -9.44 21.41
N ARG A 26 -14.54 -8.47 21.33
CA ARG A 26 -14.78 -7.64 20.14
C ARG A 26 -14.11 -6.27 20.19
N LEU A 27 -13.37 -5.95 21.25
CA LEU A 27 -12.67 -4.68 21.35
C LEU A 27 -11.53 -4.66 20.30
N ARG A 28 -11.59 -3.71 19.38
CA ARG A 28 -10.53 -3.45 18.41
C ARG A 28 -9.77 -2.22 18.86
N ILE A 29 -8.45 -2.34 18.96
CA ILE A 29 -7.58 -1.21 19.20
C ILE A 29 -7.47 -0.46 17.87
N ASP A 30 -7.89 0.80 17.86
CA ASP A 30 -7.66 1.70 16.74
C ASP A 30 -6.23 2.22 16.89
N ASP A 31 -5.30 1.67 16.10
CA ASP A 31 -3.88 2.06 16.11
C ASP A 31 -3.63 3.38 15.37
N ASP A 32 -4.67 4.21 15.19
CA ASP A 32 -4.57 5.47 14.49
C ASP A 32 -3.75 6.49 15.29
N LEU A 33 -2.48 6.63 14.92
CA LEU A 33 -1.55 7.63 15.46
C LEU A 33 -2.10 9.06 15.34
N ARG A 34 -3.05 9.29 14.41
CA ARG A 34 -3.76 10.56 14.24
C ARG A 34 -4.59 10.92 15.48
N ALA A 35 -5.06 9.93 16.25
CA ALA A 35 -5.76 10.15 17.52
C ALA A 35 -4.88 10.82 18.58
N LEU A 36 -3.55 10.60 18.54
CA LEU A 36 -2.59 11.23 19.46
C LEU A 36 -2.34 12.71 19.12
N VAL A 37 -2.43 13.07 17.84
CA VAL A 37 -2.21 14.44 17.34
C VAL A 37 -3.49 15.30 17.39
N ARG A 38 -4.66 14.65 17.38
CA ARG A 38 -5.99 15.31 17.35
C ARG A 38 -6.24 16.31 18.48
N ASN A 39 -5.53 16.18 19.60
CA ASN A 39 -5.74 17.01 20.79
C ASN A 39 -4.98 18.35 20.79
N GLY A 40 -4.25 18.70 19.72
CA GLY A 40 -3.21 19.75 19.81
C GLY A 40 -3.43 21.10 19.10
N SER A 41 -3.95 21.18 17.86
CA SER A 41 -3.79 22.44 17.10
C SER A 41 -4.70 22.61 15.88
N ALA A 42 -4.89 23.87 15.47
CA ALA A 42 -5.60 24.27 14.24
C ALA A 42 -4.99 23.66 12.96
N ASP A 43 -3.70 23.27 12.99
CA ASP A 43 -2.99 22.63 11.88
C ASP A 43 -3.57 21.25 11.50
N PHE A 44 -4.24 20.58 12.43
CA PHE A 44 -4.89 19.29 12.17
C PHE A 44 -6.01 19.43 11.14
N ARG A 45 -6.83 20.49 11.24
CA ARG A 45 -7.95 20.71 10.31
C ARG A 45 -7.48 20.95 8.89
N THR A 46 -6.45 21.78 8.73
CA THR A 46 -5.85 22.05 7.41
C THR A 46 -5.27 20.78 6.81
N THR A 47 -4.58 19.97 7.62
CA THR A 47 -4.02 18.69 7.17
C THR A 47 -5.11 17.68 6.79
N ASP A 48 -6.21 17.64 7.54
CA ASP A 48 -7.36 16.76 7.28
C ASP A 48 -8.11 17.16 6.00
N GLU A 49 -8.34 18.46 5.80
CA GLU A 49 -8.96 19.00 4.58
C GLU A 49 -8.09 18.71 3.35
N VAL A 50 -6.77 18.90 3.43
CA VAL A 50 -5.82 18.56 2.35
C VAL A 50 -5.79 17.05 2.11
N SER A 51 -5.77 16.22 3.16
CA SER A 51 -5.79 14.76 3.01
C SER A 51 -7.09 14.26 2.38
N ALA A 52 -8.23 14.88 2.68
CA ALA A 52 -9.51 14.53 2.07
C ALA A 52 -9.57 14.88 0.57
N LEU A 53 -8.90 15.95 0.16
CA LEU A 53 -8.83 16.40 -1.24
C LEU A 53 -7.78 15.66 -2.07
N PHE A 54 -6.63 15.32 -1.48
CA PHE A 54 -5.47 14.78 -2.20
C PHE A 54 -5.11 13.33 -1.85
N GLY A 55 -5.79 12.74 -0.86
CA GLY A 55 -5.48 11.44 -0.26
C GLY A 55 -4.49 11.55 0.90
N ALA A 56 -4.70 10.75 1.95
CA ALA A 56 -3.75 10.63 3.04
C ALA A 56 -2.57 9.73 2.62
N PRO A 57 -1.30 10.11 2.89
CA PRO A 57 -0.13 9.26 2.61
C PRO A 57 -0.03 8.05 3.56
N ASP A 58 -0.91 7.98 4.55
CA ASP A 58 -0.83 7.08 5.71
C ASP A 58 -1.01 5.60 5.33
N HIS A 59 -1.40 5.30 4.08
CA HIS A 59 -1.68 3.94 3.59
C HIS A 59 -0.78 3.48 2.42
N ASP A 60 0.33 4.17 2.20
CA ASP A 60 1.30 3.80 1.14
C ASP A 60 2.33 2.77 1.67
N CYS A 61 2.31 1.56 1.10
CA CYS A 61 3.31 0.52 1.30
C CYS A 61 4.46 0.66 0.30
N ILE A 62 5.70 0.71 0.81
CA ILE A 62 6.91 0.79 -0.02
C ILE A 62 7.53 -0.60 -0.16
N ILE A 63 7.64 -1.08 -1.39
CA ILE A 63 8.24 -2.39 -1.69
C ILE A 63 9.50 -2.18 -2.53
N ARG A 64 10.65 -2.68 -2.04
CA ARG A 64 11.88 -2.73 -2.82
C ARG A 64 11.97 -4.07 -3.57
N ALA A 65 11.85 -4.03 -4.90
CA ALA A 65 12.08 -5.18 -5.76
C ALA A 65 13.54 -5.21 -6.22
N ALA A 66 14.28 -6.27 -5.89
CA ALA A 66 15.68 -6.44 -6.27
C ALA A 66 15.84 -7.61 -7.25
N ALA A 67 16.64 -7.41 -8.29
CA ALA A 67 16.97 -8.45 -9.26
C ALA A 67 18.05 -9.38 -8.69
N ARG A 68 17.81 -10.70 -8.76
CA ARG A 68 18.82 -11.70 -8.38
C ARG A 68 20.05 -11.69 -9.30
N SER A 69 19.88 -11.28 -10.55
CA SER A 69 20.96 -11.14 -11.53
C SER A 69 21.81 -9.88 -11.34
N GLY A 70 21.36 -8.93 -10.51
CA GLY A 70 22.01 -7.64 -10.31
C GLY A 70 21.56 -6.55 -11.29
N ASP A 71 20.71 -6.85 -12.28
CA ASP A 71 20.11 -5.85 -13.16
C ASP A 71 18.60 -6.08 -13.32
N ILE A 72 17.80 -5.08 -12.93
CA ILE A 72 16.34 -5.14 -13.05
C ILE A 72 15.85 -5.06 -14.50
N PHE A 73 16.72 -4.66 -15.43
CA PHE A 73 16.44 -4.62 -16.87
C PHE A 73 16.79 -5.91 -17.61
N ASP A 74 17.28 -6.95 -16.92
CA ASP A 74 17.37 -8.28 -17.51
C ASP A 74 15.98 -8.80 -17.90
N ALA A 75 15.88 -9.61 -18.96
CA ALA A 75 14.59 -10.02 -19.52
C ALA A 75 13.73 -10.70 -18.45
N ALA A 76 14.30 -11.68 -17.76
CA ALA A 76 13.62 -12.40 -16.70
C ALA A 76 13.26 -11.50 -15.51
N ALA A 77 14.17 -10.61 -15.08
CA ALA A 77 13.94 -9.73 -13.94
C ALA A 77 12.85 -8.68 -14.23
N LEU A 78 12.89 -8.08 -15.43
CA LEU A 78 11.93 -7.08 -15.87
C LEU A 78 10.53 -7.67 -16.07
N ALA A 79 10.46 -8.90 -16.61
CA ALA A 79 9.22 -9.66 -16.72
C ALA A 79 8.65 -10.01 -15.34
N GLN A 80 9.49 -10.50 -14.42
CA GLN A 80 9.08 -10.78 -13.03
C GLN A 80 8.61 -9.52 -12.30
N LEU A 81 9.27 -8.38 -12.50
CA LEU A 81 8.84 -7.11 -11.91
C LEU A 81 7.46 -6.71 -12.45
N ARG A 82 7.24 -6.84 -13.77
CA ARG A 82 5.96 -6.52 -14.42
C ARG A 82 4.83 -7.41 -13.91
N ASP A 83 5.08 -8.71 -13.81
CA ASP A 83 4.14 -9.68 -13.24
C ASP A 83 3.84 -9.36 -11.77
N THR A 84 4.87 -9.03 -10.98
CA THR A 84 4.69 -8.65 -9.57
C THR A 84 3.81 -7.39 -9.44
N VAL A 85 4.05 -6.36 -10.26
CA VAL A 85 3.19 -5.16 -10.30
C VAL A 85 1.76 -5.53 -10.69
N GLY A 86 1.59 -6.40 -11.69
CA GLY A 86 0.28 -6.92 -12.10
C GLY A 86 -0.44 -7.62 -10.96
N ARG A 87 0.22 -8.54 -10.27
CA ARG A 87 -0.33 -9.29 -9.13
C ARG A 87 -0.70 -8.38 -7.96
N LEU A 88 0.17 -7.42 -7.61
CA LEU A 88 -0.12 -6.45 -6.54
C LEU A 88 -1.40 -5.66 -6.84
N ARG A 89 -1.61 -5.23 -8.09
CA ARG A 89 -2.84 -4.53 -8.52
C ARG A 89 -4.11 -5.38 -8.44
N GLN A 90 -3.99 -6.71 -8.36
CA GLN A 90 -5.13 -7.63 -8.23
C GLN A 90 -5.44 -7.99 -6.77
N ILE A 91 -4.60 -7.59 -5.81
CA ILE A 91 -4.84 -7.87 -4.40
C ILE A 91 -6.02 -7.03 -3.92
N SER A 92 -7.01 -7.69 -3.31
CA SER A 92 -8.14 -7.00 -2.68
C SER A 92 -7.63 -6.05 -1.60
N GLY A 93 -8.04 -4.79 -1.67
CA GLY A 93 -7.56 -3.75 -0.75
C GLY A 93 -6.35 -2.96 -1.25
N VAL A 94 -5.82 -3.25 -2.44
CA VAL A 94 -4.89 -2.35 -3.13
C VAL A 94 -5.67 -1.40 -4.04
N GLU A 95 -5.48 -0.10 -3.85
CA GLU A 95 -6.12 0.95 -4.67
C GLU A 95 -5.27 1.30 -5.90
N ASP A 96 -3.96 1.51 -5.71
CA ASP A 96 -3.03 1.86 -6.79
C ASP A 96 -1.65 1.24 -6.57
N VAL A 97 -0.93 0.98 -7.66
CA VAL A 97 0.47 0.56 -7.63
C VAL A 97 1.25 1.40 -8.64
N ARG A 98 2.13 2.24 -8.12
CA ARG A 98 3.02 3.10 -8.89
C ARG A 98 4.42 2.50 -8.97
N SER A 99 4.94 2.42 -10.19
CA SER A 99 6.20 1.77 -10.53
C SER A 99 6.96 2.52 -11.62
N ILE A 100 8.17 2.05 -11.95
CA ILE A 100 8.95 2.55 -13.09
C ILE A 100 8.24 2.40 -14.44
N PHE A 101 7.23 1.53 -14.56
CA PHE A 101 6.44 1.32 -15.79
C PHE A 101 5.37 2.38 -16.03
N ASP A 102 5.08 3.21 -15.02
CA ASP A 102 4.05 4.25 -15.08
C ASP A 102 4.64 5.62 -15.45
N VAL A 103 5.97 5.74 -15.38
CA VAL A 103 6.68 6.99 -15.71
C VAL A 103 6.71 7.21 -17.22
N ARG A 104 6.36 8.44 -17.61
CA ARG A 104 6.35 8.91 -19.00
C ARG A 104 7.42 9.97 -19.22
N ARG A 105 7.93 10.01 -20.44
CA ARG A 105 8.86 11.01 -20.96
C ARG A 105 8.22 11.78 -22.11
N GLN A 106 8.75 12.95 -22.37
CA GLN A 106 8.44 13.71 -23.58
C GLN A 106 9.14 13.06 -24.78
N GLY A 107 8.39 12.79 -25.83
CA GLY A 107 8.82 12.29 -27.13
C GLY A 107 8.88 13.39 -28.18
N ALA A 108 9.13 13.00 -29.43
CA ALA A 108 9.07 13.94 -30.55
C ALA A 108 7.67 14.56 -30.67
N ALA A 109 7.60 15.83 -31.07
CA ALA A 109 6.35 16.58 -31.24
C ALA A 109 5.46 16.64 -29.98
N GLY A 110 6.04 16.55 -28.77
CA GLY A 110 5.30 16.66 -27.51
C GLY A 110 4.52 15.40 -27.11
N ALA A 111 4.72 14.27 -27.79
CA ALA A 111 4.05 13.02 -27.44
C ALA A 111 4.55 12.47 -26.09
N LEU A 112 3.65 12.08 -25.18
CA LEU A 112 4.02 11.40 -23.94
C LEU A 112 4.26 9.91 -24.18
N LEU A 113 5.52 9.49 -24.12
CA LEU A 113 5.94 8.10 -24.32
C LEU A 113 6.32 7.46 -22.98
N PRO A 114 6.09 6.15 -22.78
CA PRO A 114 6.57 5.50 -21.57
C PRO A 114 8.11 5.41 -21.55
N VAL A 115 8.71 5.51 -20.36
CA VAL A 115 10.17 5.32 -20.19
C VAL A 115 10.57 3.90 -20.56
N ILE A 116 9.79 2.91 -20.15
CA ILE A 116 9.92 1.50 -20.50
C ILE A 116 8.79 1.13 -21.47
N PRO A 117 9.10 0.70 -22.71
CA PRO A 117 8.05 0.39 -23.68
C PRO A 117 7.09 -0.70 -23.18
N ARG A 118 5.80 -0.48 -23.44
CA ARG A 118 4.73 -1.46 -23.15
C ARG A 118 4.52 -2.31 -24.39
N THR A 119 5.31 -3.36 -24.52
CA THR A 119 5.16 -4.38 -25.56
C THR A 119 4.42 -5.60 -25.01
N ARG A 120 3.69 -6.29 -25.89
CA ARG A 120 3.05 -7.59 -25.57
C ARG A 120 4.10 -8.70 -25.47
N ASP A 121 5.14 -8.59 -26.30
CA ASP A 121 6.30 -9.48 -26.31
C ASP A 121 7.44 -8.94 -25.45
N ASP A 122 8.36 -9.83 -25.08
CA ASP A 122 9.58 -9.44 -24.36
C ASP A 122 10.41 -8.45 -25.17
N LEU A 123 10.95 -7.45 -24.48
CA LEU A 123 11.84 -6.48 -25.08
C LEU A 123 13.14 -7.17 -25.50
N ASP A 124 13.57 -6.92 -26.73
CA ASP A 124 14.90 -7.34 -27.17
C ASP A 124 16.01 -6.66 -26.33
N ALA A 125 17.24 -7.12 -26.51
CA ALA A 125 18.38 -6.62 -25.73
C ALA A 125 18.62 -5.11 -25.93
N GLU A 126 18.43 -4.62 -27.16
CA GLU A 126 18.66 -3.21 -27.51
C GLU A 126 17.61 -2.30 -26.88
N ALA A 127 16.33 -2.67 -26.97
CA ALA A 127 15.22 -1.94 -26.37
C ALA A 127 15.31 -1.91 -24.85
N ARG A 128 15.79 -3.00 -24.21
CA ARG A 128 16.06 -3.05 -22.76
C ARG A 128 17.22 -2.12 -22.38
N ALA A 129 18.33 -2.16 -23.10
CA ALA A 129 19.46 -1.27 -22.87
C ALA A 129 19.06 0.21 -23.04
N ALA A 130 18.28 0.52 -24.07
CA ALA A 130 17.76 1.86 -24.30
C ALA A 130 16.76 2.29 -23.22
N ALA A 131 15.92 1.38 -22.71
CA ALA A 131 15.00 1.65 -21.61
C ALA A 131 15.77 1.92 -20.30
N LYS A 132 16.82 1.13 -20.02
CA LYS A 132 17.73 1.33 -18.88
C LYS A 132 18.39 2.70 -18.94
N ALA A 133 18.98 3.06 -20.08
CA ALA A 133 19.61 4.37 -20.28
C ALA A 133 18.63 5.54 -20.12
N ARG A 134 17.40 5.38 -20.60
CA ARG A 134 16.32 6.37 -20.40
C ARG A 134 15.94 6.51 -18.92
N ALA A 135 15.73 5.38 -18.24
CA ALA A 135 15.35 5.35 -16.83
C ALA A 135 16.43 5.96 -15.92
N ALA A 136 17.70 5.63 -16.16
CA ALA A 136 18.84 6.14 -15.39
C ALA A 136 19.05 7.67 -15.53
N ARG A 137 18.50 8.30 -16.58
CA ARG A 137 18.58 9.76 -16.81
C ARG A 137 17.29 10.49 -16.48
N HIS A 138 16.21 9.78 -16.15
CA HIS A 138 14.91 10.40 -15.94
C HIS A 138 14.80 10.94 -14.51
N PRO A 139 14.45 12.21 -14.30
CA PRO A 139 14.49 12.87 -12.98
C PRO A 139 13.51 12.24 -11.97
N LEU A 140 12.42 11.61 -12.43
CA LEU A 140 11.47 10.92 -11.55
C LEU A 140 11.78 9.43 -11.34
N VAL A 141 12.79 8.88 -12.02
CA VAL A 141 13.13 7.44 -11.93
C VAL A 141 14.46 7.27 -11.23
N ALA A 142 15.51 7.91 -11.74
CA ALA A 142 16.85 7.80 -11.21
C ALA A 142 16.89 8.31 -9.76
N GLY A 143 17.34 7.46 -8.83
CA GLY A 143 17.45 7.80 -7.41
C GLY A 143 16.13 7.80 -6.64
N HIS A 144 14.98 7.68 -7.31
CA HIS A 144 13.65 7.65 -6.68
C HIS A 144 12.98 6.29 -6.81
N LEU A 145 12.81 5.81 -8.04
CA LEU A 145 12.16 4.52 -8.33
C LEU A 145 13.15 3.45 -8.82
N LEU A 146 14.39 3.84 -9.14
CA LEU A 146 15.45 2.97 -9.63
C LEU A 146 16.75 3.30 -8.87
N SER A 147 17.43 2.27 -8.37
CA SER A 147 18.75 2.41 -7.75
C SER A 147 19.82 2.84 -8.75
N ALA A 148 20.89 3.48 -8.28
CA ALA A 148 21.95 4.01 -9.13
C ALA A 148 22.68 2.93 -9.96
N ASP A 149 22.75 1.70 -9.43
CA ASP A 149 23.30 0.52 -10.09
C ASP A 149 22.29 -0.24 -10.98
N ALA A 150 21.03 0.19 -10.99
CA ALA A 150 19.90 -0.49 -11.62
C ALA A 150 19.62 -1.93 -11.11
N ALA A 151 20.13 -2.31 -9.94
CA ALA A 151 19.89 -3.62 -9.35
C ALA A 151 18.51 -3.74 -8.68
N SER A 152 17.88 -2.62 -8.34
CA SER A 152 16.59 -2.62 -7.65
C SER A 152 15.67 -1.46 -8.08
N SER A 153 14.38 -1.69 -7.95
CA SER A 153 13.33 -0.72 -8.21
C SER A 153 12.37 -0.64 -7.03
N LEU A 154 11.84 0.57 -6.79
CA LEU A 154 10.88 0.85 -5.74
C LEU A 154 9.46 0.84 -6.32
N LEU A 155 8.55 0.14 -5.63
CA LEU A 155 7.12 0.09 -5.92
C LEU A 155 6.39 0.79 -4.77
N LEU A 156 5.49 1.69 -5.11
CA LEU A 156 4.60 2.37 -4.17
C LEU A 156 3.22 1.76 -4.32
N VAL A 157 2.74 1.08 -3.29
CA VAL A 157 1.44 0.40 -3.26
C VAL A 157 0.52 1.17 -2.32
N ARG A 158 -0.48 1.83 -2.87
CA ARG A 158 -1.51 2.50 -2.08
C ARG A 158 -2.58 1.50 -1.71
N LEU A 159 -2.82 1.35 -0.41
CA LEU A 159 -3.92 0.54 0.09
C LEU A 159 -5.22 1.35 0.08
N ALA A 160 -6.32 0.67 -0.22
CA ALA A 160 -7.65 1.23 -0.08
C ALA A 160 -7.91 1.58 1.39
N PRO A 161 -8.74 2.60 1.68
CA PRO A 161 -9.09 2.94 3.06
C PRO A 161 -9.60 1.72 3.81
N ASN A 162 -9.06 1.47 5.01
CA ASN A 162 -9.37 0.33 5.88
C ASN A 162 -8.84 -1.04 5.42
N ALA A 163 -8.07 -1.14 4.34
CA ALA A 163 -7.49 -2.42 3.93
C ALA A 163 -6.32 -2.88 4.82
N ASP A 164 -5.73 -1.95 5.55
CA ASP A 164 -4.77 -2.17 6.63
C ASP A 164 -5.43 -2.69 7.92
N ARG A 165 -6.76 -2.52 8.05
CA ARG A 165 -7.51 -3.01 9.20
C ARG A 165 -7.76 -4.52 9.05
N PRO A 166 -7.56 -5.33 10.10
CA PRO A 166 -7.84 -6.76 10.04
C PRO A 166 -9.31 -6.99 9.61
N PRO A 167 -9.57 -8.02 8.76
CA PRO A 167 -10.91 -8.29 8.27
C PRO A 167 -11.87 -8.46 9.44
N LEU A 168 -13.06 -7.88 9.32
CA LEU A 168 -14.17 -8.18 10.23
C LEU A 168 -14.37 -9.70 10.19
N LEU A 169 -14.22 -10.37 11.34
CA LEU A 169 -14.53 -11.79 11.43
C LEU A 169 -15.95 -12.01 10.87
N PRO A 170 -16.16 -13.04 10.04
CA PRO A 170 -17.51 -13.34 9.54
C PRO A 170 -18.43 -13.52 10.75
N GLU A 171 -19.61 -12.90 10.70
CA GLU A 171 -20.64 -13.18 11.70
C GLU A 171 -20.97 -14.68 11.62
N VAL A 172 -20.66 -15.39 12.71
CA VAL A 172 -21.01 -16.80 12.93
C VAL A 172 -22.43 -16.89 13.43
#